data_AF-A0A170XRU0-F1
#
_entry.id   AF-A0A170XRU0-F1
#
_cell.length_a   1.000
_cell.length_b   1.000
_cell.length_c   1.000
_cell.angle_alpha   90.00
_cell.angle_beta   90.00
_cell.angle_gamma   90.00
#
_symmetry.space_group_name_H-M   'P 1'
#
loop_
_entity.id
_entity.type
_entity.pdbx_description
1 polymer ?
#
loop_
_entity_poly.entity_id
_entity_poly.type
_entity_poly.pdbx_seq_one_letter_code
_entity_poly.pdbx_strand_id
1 'polypeptide(L)'
;GNANIRSLHTWEDFDAEDNSYLPWVGNGHIGLAILPRSSVYIKHPDSKTLSLPIGWSPLIVPLAHGTKREAVATHFPSGIVSRYQCYGSGLHLSHLIYSHRSRKEVLIQEMKIANPTSAPLVLSLDIQVRSLEKLLHGAEHRIIILKEGKNENSLYNMMSGAIHVKAEQELGVAILMKNVPSSIKVEPHRTTGLYVPTIVCTDVMKKG
;
A
#
# COMPACT_ATOMS: atom_id res chain seq x y z
N GLY A 1 7.39 25.35 -4.06
CA GLY A 1 7.54 24.00 -3.50
C GLY A 1 6.82 23.03 -4.41
N ASN A 2 7.46 21.94 -4.84
CA ASN A 2 6.92 21.02 -5.84
C ASN A 2 6.14 19.89 -5.16
N ALA A 3 5.12 20.27 -4.40
CA ALA A 3 4.19 19.34 -3.78
C ALA A 3 2.76 19.78 -4.07
N ASN A 4 1.95 18.86 -4.57
CA ASN A 4 0.50 19.06 -4.64
C ASN A 4 -0.11 18.46 -3.38
N ILE A 5 -1.07 19.20 -2.79
CA ILE A 5 -1.77 18.82 -1.56
C ILE A 5 -3.25 18.69 -1.88
N ARG A 6 -3.87 17.58 -1.50
CA ARG A 6 -5.31 17.35 -1.59
C ARG A 6 -5.88 17.27 -0.19
N SER A 7 -6.82 18.15 0.13
CA SER A 7 -7.61 18.08 1.36
C SER A 7 -8.87 17.28 1.11
N LEU A 8 -9.13 16.27 1.93
CA LEU A 8 -10.35 15.45 1.87
C LEU A 8 -11.11 15.61 3.19
N HIS A 9 -12.41 15.89 3.09
CA HIS A 9 -13.30 16.04 4.23
C HIS A 9 -14.05 14.73 4.51
N THR A 10 -14.37 13.95 3.47
CA THR A 10 -14.87 12.58 3.56
C THR A 10 -14.29 11.67 2.47
N TRP A 11 -14.57 10.37 2.54
CA TRP A 11 -14.19 9.40 1.50
C TRP A 11 -15.12 9.40 0.29
N GLU A 12 -16.29 10.05 0.42
CA GLU A 12 -17.30 10.15 -0.63
C GLU A 12 -17.06 11.36 -1.54
N ASP A 13 -16.12 12.25 -1.18
CA ASP A 13 -15.69 13.41 -1.97
C ASP A 13 -14.94 13.03 -3.28
N PHE A 14 -15.08 11.79 -3.78
CA PHE A 14 -14.69 11.39 -5.14
C PHE A 14 -15.77 11.80 -6.15
N ASP A 15 -16.20 13.06 -6.12
CA ASP A 15 -17.02 13.60 -7.19
C ASP A 15 -16.17 13.84 -8.44
N ALA A 16 -16.75 13.48 -9.59
CA ALA A 16 -16.11 13.49 -10.90
C ALA A 16 -15.71 14.89 -11.42
N GLU A 17 -15.97 15.95 -10.66
CA GLU A 17 -15.64 17.35 -11.00
C GLU A 17 -14.39 17.90 -10.27
N ASP A 18 -13.83 17.17 -9.31
CA ASP A 18 -12.59 17.58 -8.66
C ASP A 18 -11.38 17.22 -9.54
N ASN A 19 -10.93 18.17 -10.38
CA ASN A 19 -9.67 18.16 -11.15
C ASN A 19 -8.39 17.99 -10.28
N SER A 20 -8.55 17.67 -8.99
CA SER A 20 -7.51 17.20 -8.08
C SER A 20 -6.55 16.19 -8.73
N TYR A 21 -5.27 16.41 -8.46
CA TYR A 21 -4.22 15.48 -8.85
C TYR A 21 -4.45 14.10 -8.21
N LEU A 22 -4.15 13.04 -8.95
CA LEU A 22 -4.13 11.68 -8.43
C LEU A 22 -2.82 11.45 -7.65
N PRO A 23 -2.85 11.25 -6.31
CA PRO A 23 -1.64 10.88 -5.58
C PRO A 23 -1.18 9.49 -6.04
N TRP A 24 0.03 9.43 -6.60
CA TRP A 24 0.58 8.22 -7.22
C TRP A 24 2.02 8.00 -6.78
N VAL A 25 2.34 6.76 -6.44
CA VAL A 25 3.72 6.30 -6.22
C VAL A 25 4.08 5.30 -7.30
N GLY A 26 5.32 5.37 -7.80
CA GLY A 26 5.81 4.38 -8.74
C GLY A 26 7.25 4.62 -9.17
N ASN A 27 7.87 3.58 -9.72
CA ASN A 27 9.26 3.59 -10.17
C ASN A 27 9.42 3.07 -11.61
N GLY A 28 8.30 2.94 -12.35
CA GLY A 28 8.28 2.40 -13.72
C GLY A 28 8.23 0.87 -13.80
N HIS A 29 8.38 0.15 -12.69
CA HIS A 29 8.15 -1.29 -12.60
C HIS A 29 6.86 -1.61 -11.84
N ILE A 30 6.66 -0.91 -10.72
CA ILE A 30 5.44 -0.95 -9.91
C ILE A 30 4.86 0.45 -9.76
N GLY A 31 3.54 0.52 -9.62
CA GLY A 31 2.84 1.76 -9.31
C GLY A 31 1.55 1.54 -8.56
N LEU A 32 1.14 2.55 -7.80
CA LEU A 32 0.00 2.49 -6.91
C LEU A 32 -0.58 3.89 -6.75
N ALA A 33 -1.87 4.03 -7.01
CA ALA A 33 -2.62 5.21 -6.61
C ALA A 33 -2.86 5.16 -5.08
N ILE A 34 -2.69 6.27 -4.38
CA ILE A 34 -2.97 6.34 -2.93
C ILE A 34 -4.45 6.67 -2.74
N LEU A 35 -5.29 5.68 -3.07
CA LEU A 35 -6.74 5.73 -2.92
C LEU A 35 -7.24 4.48 -2.19
N PRO A 36 -8.42 4.52 -1.56
CA PRO A 36 -9.03 3.33 -0.96
C PRO A 36 -9.11 2.19 -1.96
N ARG A 37 -8.65 1.01 -1.54
CA ARG A 37 -8.72 -0.22 -2.34
C ARG A 37 -8.09 -0.08 -3.72
N SER A 38 -7.07 0.76 -3.89
CA SER A 38 -6.35 0.86 -5.16
C SER A 38 -5.60 -0.42 -5.47
N SER A 39 -5.58 -0.84 -6.74
CA SER A 39 -4.73 -1.95 -7.16
C SER A 39 -3.29 -1.47 -7.34
N VAL A 40 -2.33 -2.33 -7.05
CA VAL A 40 -0.98 -2.22 -7.62
C VAL A 40 -1.07 -2.47 -9.11
N TYR A 41 -0.30 -1.69 -9.86
CA TYR A 41 -0.10 -1.80 -11.28
C TYR A 41 1.35 -2.20 -11.56
N ILE A 42 1.53 -3.14 -12.46
CA ILE A 42 2.83 -3.59 -12.94
C ILE A 42 2.98 -3.27 -14.42
N LYS A 43 4.23 -3.24 -14.88
CA LYS A 43 4.55 -3.02 -16.29
C LYS A 43 4.08 -4.21 -17.11
N HIS A 44 3.31 -3.95 -18.16
CA HIS A 44 2.95 -4.96 -19.14
C HIS A 44 4.20 -5.32 -19.99
N PRO A 45 4.47 -6.59 -20.32
CA PRO A 45 5.66 -7.00 -21.08
C PRO A 45 5.84 -6.23 -22.40
N ASP A 46 4.76 -6.03 -23.14
CA ASP A 46 4.76 -5.31 -24.41
C ASP A 46 4.55 -3.78 -24.30
N SER A 47 4.42 -3.22 -23.10
CA SER A 47 4.20 -1.77 -22.92
C SER A 47 5.31 -1.10 -22.14
N LYS A 48 5.51 0.19 -22.41
CA LYS A 48 6.34 1.07 -21.58
C LYS A 48 5.58 1.63 -20.36
N THR A 49 4.28 1.35 -20.25
CA THR A 49 3.40 1.88 -19.20
C THR A 49 3.05 0.85 -18.12
N LEU A 50 2.75 1.35 -16.92
CA LEU A 50 2.18 0.57 -15.82
C LEU A 50 0.67 0.42 -16.02
N SER A 51 0.28 -0.54 -16.85
CA SER A 51 -1.11 -0.71 -17.28
C SER A 51 -1.78 -1.99 -16.80
N LEU A 52 -1.04 -2.91 -16.16
CA LEU A 52 -1.58 -4.21 -15.76
C LEU A 52 -1.90 -4.21 -14.26
N PRO A 53 -3.19 -4.15 -13.84
CA PRO A 53 -3.57 -4.24 -12.44
C PRO A 53 -3.47 -5.69 -11.95
N ILE A 54 -2.88 -5.90 -10.77
CA ILE A 54 -2.76 -7.24 -10.18
C ILE A 54 -3.93 -7.58 -9.22
N GLY A 55 -4.87 -6.65 -9.00
CA GLY A 55 -6.05 -6.91 -8.16
C GLY A 55 -5.77 -6.88 -6.66
N TRP A 56 -4.64 -6.32 -6.25
CA TRP A 56 -4.16 -6.36 -4.87
C TRP A 56 -3.77 -4.97 -4.38
N SER A 57 -4.02 -4.66 -3.10
CA SER A 57 -3.55 -3.42 -2.47
C SER A 57 -2.68 -3.71 -1.25
N PRO A 58 -1.46 -3.15 -1.18
CA PRO A 58 -0.60 -3.22 0.01
C PRO A 58 -1.02 -2.23 1.10
N LEU A 59 -1.96 -1.33 0.81
CA LEU A 59 -2.26 -0.23 1.71
C LEU A 59 -2.93 -0.73 2.99
N ILE A 60 -2.24 -0.52 4.11
CA ILE A 60 -2.78 -0.73 5.45
C ILE A 60 -3.39 0.57 5.95
N VAL A 61 -4.61 0.49 6.45
CA VAL A 61 -5.34 1.64 6.98
C VAL A 61 -5.84 1.31 8.39
N PRO A 62 -5.52 2.11 9.41
CA PRO A 62 -6.15 1.98 10.72
C PRO A 62 -7.64 2.34 10.64
N LEU A 63 -8.49 1.48 11.16
CA LEU A 63 -9.91 1.73 11.31
C LEU A 63 -10.13 2.58 12.56
N ALA A 64 -10.44 3.86 12.34
CA ALA A 64 -10.80 4.79 13.40
C ALA A 64 -12.14 5.44 13.07
N HIS A 65 -12.97 5.61 14.09
CA HIS A 65 -14.32 6.16 13.97
C HIS A 65 -14.34 7.67 14.29
N GLY A 66 -15.34 8.36 13.75
CA GLY A 66 -15.56 9.79 13.99
C GLY A 66 -15.20 10.68 12.80
N THR A 67 -15.36 11.99 12.99
CA THR A 67 -15.03 12.98 11.98
C THR A 67 -13.51 12.99 11.73
N LYS A 68 -13.12 13.07 10.46
CA LYS A 68 -11.72 13.03 10.03
C LYS A 68 -11.44 14.20 9.10
N ARG A 69 -10.29 14.83 9.27
CA ARG A 69 -9.68 15.72 8.27
C ARG A 69 -8.47 15.02 7.68
N GLU A 70 -8.35 15.03 6.36
CA GLU A 70 -7.28 14.36 5.66
C GLU A 70 -6.55 15.31 4.72
N ALA A 71 -5.24 15.16 4.64
CA ALA A 71 -4.40 15.80 3.65
C ALA A 71 -3.47 14.76 3.02
N VAL A 72 -3.46 14.68 1.70
CA VAL A 72 -2.49 13.88 0.95
C VAL A 72 -1.54 14.87 0.28
N ALA A 73 -0.24 14.57 0.24
CA ALA A 73 0.76 15.41 -0.40
C ALA A 73 1.74 14.55 -1.19
N THR A 74 1.96 14.89 -2.46
CA THR A 74 2.97 14.20 -3.29
C THR A 74 4.19 15.08 -3.45
N HIS A 75 5.35 14.64 -2.97
CA HIS A 75 6.61 15.34 -3.22
C HIS A 75 7.25 14.80 -4.51
N PHE A 76 7.03 15.49 -5.63
CA PHE A 76 7.43 15.01 -6.96
C PHE A 76 8.93 14.68 -7.09
N PRO A 77 9.87 15.49 -6.57
CA PRO A 77 11.30 15.20 -6.70
C PRO A 77 11.72 13.91 -6.03
N SER A 78 11.10 13.53 -4.90
CA SER A 78 11.39 12.25 -4.22
C SER A 78 10.48 11.11 -4.69
N GLY A 79 9.29 11.41 -5.22
CA GLY A 79 8.28 10.41 -5.56
C GLY A 79 7.61 9.81 -4.32
N ILE A 80 7.67 10.51 -3.20
CA ILE A 80 7.08 10.10 -1.92
C ILE A 80 5.70 10.74 -1.80
N VAL A 81 4.71 9.93 -1.41
CA VAL A 81 3.39 10.43 -1.02
C VAL A 81 3.26 10.38 0.49
N SER A 82 2.98 11.53 1.09
CA SER A 82 2.64 11.66 2.50
C SER A 82 1.13 11.79 2.65
N ARG A 83 0.56 11.14 3.65
CA ARG A 83 -0.88 11.21 3.93
C ARG A 83 -1.10 11.37 5.42
N TYR A 84 -1.81 12.43 5.78
CA TYR A 84 -2.06 12.84 7.16
C TYR A 84 -3.55 12.78 7.43
N GLN A 85 -3.93 12.22 8.58
CA GLN A 85 -5.32 12.11 8.99
C GLN A 85 -5.43 12.51 10.46
N CYS A 86 -6.29 13.49 10.74
CA CYS A 86 -6.60 13.92 12.09
C CYS A 86 -8.07 13.63 12.38
N TYR A 87 -8.34 12.90 13.45
CA TYR A 87 -9.69 12.55 13.88
C TYR A 87 -10.14 13.49 15.00
N GLY A 88 -11.45 13.73 15.09
CA GLY A 88 -12.05 14.54 16.16
C GLY A 88 -11.76 14.01 17.56
N SER A 89 -11.42 12.73 17.70
CA SER A 89 -10.96 12.11 18.95
C SER A 89 -9.56 12.56 19.41
N GLY A 90 -8.84 13.34 18.57
CA GLY A 90 -7.45 13.71 18.79
C GLY A 90 -6.44 12.76 18.14
N LEU A 91 -6.85 11.58 17.68
CA LEU A 91 -5.95 10.65 16.98
C LEU A 91 -5.33 11.31 15.73
N HIS A 92 -4.02 11.18 15.59
CA HIS A 92 -3.27 11.61 14.42
C HIS A 92 -2.56 10.44 13.75
N LEU A 93 -2.82 10.24 12.47
CA LEU A 93 -2.18 9.24 11.61
C LEU A 93 -1.36 9.94 10.55
N SER A 94 -0.15 9.44 10.30
CA SER A 94 0.66 9.85 9.16
C SER A 94 1.21 8.64 8.43
N HIS A 95 1.08 8.64 7.11
CA HIS A 95 1.65 7.63 6.23
C HIS A 95 2.70 8.28 5.34
N LEU A 96 3.74 7.52 5.05
CA LEU A 96 4.74 7.82 4.04
C LEU A 96 4.82 6.61 3.12
N ILE A 97 4.39 6.77 1.87
CA ILE A 97 4.35 5.69 0.89
C ILE A 97 5.27 6.04 -0.28
N TYR A 98 6.09 5.09 -0.70
CA TYR A 98 6.98 5.26 -1.84
C TYR A 98 7.40 3.94 -2.45
N SER A 99 7.78 3.99 -3.72
CA SER A 99 8.44 2.88 -4.40
C SER A 99 9.96 3.09 -4.36
N HIS A 100 10.71 2.02 -4.07
CA HIS A 100 12.17 2.10 -3.95
C HIS A 100 12.80 2.34 -5.32
N ARG A 101 13.76 3.27 -5.40
CA ARG A 101 14.39 3.67 -6.67
C ARG A 101 15.38 2.62 -7.21
N SER A 102 16.18 2.03 -6.33
CA SER A 102 17.22 1.05 -6.73
C SER A 102 16.78 -0.41 -6.61
N ARG A 103 15.61 -0.68 -6.01
CA ARG A 103 15.04 -2.03 -5.86
C ARG A 103 13.66 -1.99 -6.48
N LYS A 104 13.59 -2.31 -7.76
CA LYS A 104 12.41 -2.01 -8.60
C LYS A 104 11.13 -2.72 -8.12
N GLU A 105 11.29 -3.82 -7.40
CA GLU A 105 10.25 -4.69 -6.86
C GLU A 105 9.68 -4.17 -5.52
N VAL A 106 10.33 -3.20 -4.88
CA VAL A 106 10.02 -2.82 -3.49
C VAL A 106 9.12 -1.59 -3.42
N LEU A 107 8.00 -1.76 -2.72
CA LEU A 107 7.12 -0.69 -2.24
C LEU A 107 7.21 -0.63 -0.71
N ILE A 108 7.31 0.58 -0.16
CA ILE A 108 7.35 0.80 1.27
C ILE A 108 6.13 1.62 1.69
N GLN A 109 5.50 1.17 2.78
CA GLN A 109 4.59 1.99 3.56
C GLN A 109 5.14 2.13 4.98
N GLU A 110 5.39 3.36 5.39
CA GLU A 110 5.61 3.73 6.78
C GLU A 110 4.34 4.37 7.33
N MET A 111 3.98 4.02 8.56
CA MET A 111 2.83 4.58 9.25
C MET A 111 3.22 4.96 10.66
N LYS A 112 2.78 6.13 11.11
CA LYS A 112 2.90 6.59 12.50
C LYS A 112 1.51 6.90 13.03
N ILE A 113 1.24 6.39 14.22
CA ILE A 113 -0.03 6.51 14.92
C ILE A 113 0.26 7.22 16.23
N ALA A 114 -0.17 8.47 16.36
CA ALA A 114 0.01 9.26 17.57
C ALA A 114 -1.30 9.34 18.35
N ASN A 115 -1.25 8.92 19.61
CA ASN A 115 -2.34 9.04 20.56
C ASN A 115 -2.03 10.20 21.54
N PRO A 116 -2.55 11.41 21.32
CA PRO A 116 -2.35 12.52 22.24
C PRO A 116 -3.30 12.49 23.43
N THR A 117 -4.23 11.54 23.50
CA THR A 117 -5.22 11.45 24.58
C THR A 117 -4.61 10.85 25.85
N SER A 118 -5.34 10.97 26.96
CA SER A 118 -4.97 10.40 28.26
C SER A 118 -5.35 8.92 28.43
N ALA A 119 -6.03 8.31 27.45
CA ALA A 119 -6.48 6.93 27.49
C ALA A 119 -5.79 6.08 26.40
N PRO A 120 -5.54 4.78 26.64
CA PRO A 120 -4.99 3.91 25.61
C PRO A 120 -5.98 3.74 24.46
N LEU A 121 -5.45 3.73 23.24
CA LEU A 121 -6.23 3.53 22.02
C LEU A 121 -5.91 2.17 21.43
N VAL A 122 -6.93 1.41 21.03
CA VAL A 122 -6.78 0.16 20.28
C VAL A 122 -7.40 0.36 18.91
N LEU A 123 -6.60 0.21 17.86
CA LEU A 123 -7.04 0.37 16.47
C LEU A 123 -6.94 -0.95 15.74
N SER A 124 -8.00 -1.34 15.04
CA SER A 124 -7.94 -2.44 14.07
C SER A 124 -7.21 -1.96 12.82
N LEU A 125 -6.38 -2.82 12.24
CA LEU A 125 -5.66 -2.54 10.99
C LEU A 125 -6.33 -3.33 9.86
N ASP A 126 -6.74 -2.61 8.82
CA ASP A 126 -7.36 -3.20 7.63
C ASP A 126 -6.37 -3.17 6.47
N ILE A 127 -6.08 -4.36 5.92
CA ILE A 127 -5.32 -4.49 4.68
C ILE A 127 -6.35 -4.44 3.55
N GLN A 128 -6.25 -3.42 2.68
CA GLN A 128 -7.24 -3.16 1.62
C GLN A 128 -7.17 -4.16 0.45
N VAL A 129 -7.12 -5.46 0.72
CA VAL A 129 -6.99 -6.52 -0.28
C VAL A 129 -8.24 -6.51 -1.19
N ARG A 130 -8.01 -6.37 -2.49
CA ARG A 130 -9.02 -6.66 -3.51
C ARG A 130 -8.99 -8.14 -3.87
N SER A 131 -10.10 -8.65 -4.41
CA SER A 131 -10.29 -10.06 -4.78
C SER A 131 -9.21 -10.51 -5.77
N LEU A 132 -8.18 -11.16 -5.24
CA LEU A 132 -6.95 -11.53 -5.95
C LEU A 132 -7.19 -12.73 -6.88
N GLU A 133 -8.05 -13.65 -6.45
CA GLU A 133 -8.43 -14.88 -7.16
C GLU A 133 -9.08 -14.60 -8.51
N LYS A 134 -9.65 -13.41 -8.71
CA LYS A 134 -10.25 -13.00 -9.99
C LYS A 134 -9.22 -12.59 -11.04
N LEU A 135 -7.98 -12.29 -10.64
CA LEU A 135 -6.95 -11.73 -11.53
C LEU A 135 -5.68 -12.58 -11.59
N LEU A 136 -5.30 -13.26 -10.51
CA LEU A 136 -4.19 -14.20 -10.51
C LEU A 136 -4.73 -15.64 -10.67
N HIS A 137 -4.51 -16.22 -11.83
CA HIS A 137 -4.82 -17.63 -12.08
C HIS A 137 -3.87 -18.51 -11.27
N GLY A 138 -4.43 -19.57 -10.66
CA GLY A 138 -3.67 -20.47 -9.79
C GLY A 138 -3.08 -19.76 -8.57
N ALA A 139 -3.77 -18.74 -8.05
CA ALA A 139 -3.30 -17.99 -6.89
C ALA A 139 -3.06 -18.92 -5.69
N GLU A 140 -1.84 -18.92 -5.17
CA GLU A 140 -1.46 -19.60 -3.93
C GLU A 140 -1.10 -18.58 -2.85
N HIS A 141 -1.45 -18.88 -1.61
CA HIS A 141 -1.09 -18.09 -0.44
C HIS A 141 -0.27 -18.94 0.54
N ARG A 142 0.85 -18.40 1.00
CA ARG A 142 1.75 -19.05 1.97
C ARG A 142 2.26 -18.03 2.97
N ILE A 143 2.44 -18.45 4.22
CA ILE A 143 3.17 -17.65 5.20
C ILE A 143 4.60 -18.18 5.24
N ILE A 144 5.57 -17.28 5.09
CA ILE A 144 6.99 -17.61 5.18
C ILE A 144 7.66 -16.84 6.30
N ILE A 145 8.72 -17.41 6.86
CA ILE A 145 9.54 -16.77 7.89
C ILE A 145 10.83 -16.29 7.22
N LEU A 146 11.15 -15.01 7.38
CA LEU A 146 12.38 -14.42 6.89
C LEU A 146 13.15 -13.72 8.02
N LYS A 147 14.48 -13.75 7.89
CA LYS A 147 15.37 -12.98 8.77
C LYS A 147 15.38 -11.53 8.34
N GLU A 148 15.05 -10.61 9.25
CA GLU A 148 15.04 -9.17 9.03
C GLU A 148 15.96 -8.48 10.04
N GLY A 149 17.18 -8.15 9.62
CA GLY A 149 18.19 -7.57 10.50
C GLY A 149 18.52 -8.49 11.67
N LYS A 150 18.17 -8.07 12.90
CA LYS A 150 18.37 -8.86 14.13
C LYS A 150 17.16 -9.76 14.48
N ASN A 151 16.03 -9.60 13.80
CA ASN A 151 14.84 -10.40 14.06
C ASN A 151 14.87 -11.65 13.18
N GLU A 152 15.03 -12.82 13.80
CA GLU A 152 15.18 -14.07 13.06
C GLU A 152 13.86 -14.65 12.54
N ASN A 153 12.73 -14.23 13.13
CA ASN A 153 11.42 -14.86 12.89
C ASN A 153 10.35 -13.86 12.39
N SER A 154 10.70 -13.00 11.44
CA SER A 154 9.72 -12.08 10.86
C SER A 154 8.81 -12.81 9.89
N LEU A 155 7.50 -12.74 10.11
CA LEU A 155 6.49 -13.39 9.26
C LEU A 155 6.15 -12.53 8.05
N TYR A 156 6.03 -13.16 6.90
CA TYR A 156 5.63 -12.54 5.65
C TYR A 156 4.53 -13.36 4.97
N ASN A 157 3.54 -12.68 4.41
CA ASN A 157 2.52 -13.25 3.55
C ASN A 157 3.04 -13.25 2.12
N MET A 158 3.24 -14.43 1.56
CA MET A 158 3.60 -14.66 0.18
C MET A 158 2.36 -15.06 -0.61
N MET A 159 2.13 -14.38 -1.72
CA MET A 159 1.10 -14.71 -2.69
C MET A 159 1.75 -14.88 -4.05
N SER A 160 1.35 -15.89 -4.81
CA SER A 160 1.86 -16.10 -6.17
C SER A 160 0.77 -16.59 -7.10
N GLY A 161 0.86 -16.23 -8.38
CA GLY A 161 -0.03 -16.73 -9.42
C GLY A 161 0.38 -16.19 -10.78
N ALA A 162 -0.48 -16.35 -11.79
CA ALA A 162 -0.21 -15.92 -13.15
C ALA A 162 -1.29 -14.97 -13.69
N ILE A 163 -0.89 -13.99 -14.49
CA ILE A 163 -1.80 -13.14 -15.27
C ILE A 163 -1.69 -13.53 -16.73
N HIS A 164 -2.82 -13.83 -17.38
CA HIS A 164 -2.85 -14.01 -18.82
C HIS A 164 -2.63 -12.67 -19.52
N VAL A 165 -1.57 -12.59 -20.33
CA VAL A 165 -1.23 -11.38 -21.09
C VAL A 165 -1.64 -11.56 -22.56
N LYS A 166 -1.30 -12.72 -23.13
CA LYS A 166 -1.66 -13.14 -24.49
C LYS A 166 -1.99 -14.65 -24.49
N ALA A 167 -2.46 -15.18 -25.62
CA ALA A 167 -2.86 -16.59 -25.74
C ALA A 167 -1.80 -17.59 -25.25
N GLU A 168 -0.51 -17.32 -25.50
CA GLU A 168 0.63 -18.19 -25.19
C GLU A 168 1.63 -17.58 -24.19
N GLN A 169 1.30 -16.44 -23.58
CA GLN A 169 2.20 -15.74 -22.67
C GLN A 169 1.49 -15.40 -21.37
N GLU A 170 2.06 -15.91 -20.29
CA GLU A 170 1.65 -15.63 -18.93
C GLU A 170 2.72 -14.81 -18.22
N LEU A 171 2.26 -13.95 -17.31
CA LEU A 171 3.15 -13.22 -16.42
C LEU A 171 2.99 -13.81 -15.02
N GLY A 172 4.02 -14.50 -14.55
CA GLY A 172 4.10 -14.93 -13.17
C GLY A 172 4.24 -13.71 -12.27
N VAL A 173 3.46 -13.66 -11.21
CA VAL A 173 3.48 -12.59 -10.20
C VAL A 173 3.68 -13.24 -8.84
N ALA A 174 4.66 -12.73 -8.09
CA ALA A 174 4.87 -13.09 -6.69
C ALA A 174 4.89 -11.81 -5.84
N ILE A 175 4.04 -11.78 -4.83
CA ILE A 175 3.88 -10.68 -3.88
C ILE A 175 4.32 -11.18 -2.52
N LEU A 176 5.21 -10.44 -1.87
CA LEU A 176 5.65 -10.72 -0.52
C LEU A 176 5.44 -9.48 0.34
N MET A 177 4.61 -9.58 1.38
CA MET A 177 4.30 -8.46 2.26
C MET A 177 4.58 -8.85 3.70
N LYS A 178 5.24 -7.97 4.46
CA LYS A 178 5.46 -8.18 5.88
C LYS A 178 4.13 -8.30 6.62
N ASN A 179 4.01 -9.31 7.49
CA ASN A 179 2.81 -9.45 8.31
C ASN A 179 2.69 -8.28 9.26
N VAL A 180 1.48 -7.74 9.34
CA VAL A 180 1.11 -6.72 10.31
C VAL A 180 0.09 -7.29 11.28
N PRO A 181 0.09 -6.85 12.54
CA PRO A 181 -0.91 -7.30 13.51
C PRO A 181 -2.30 -6.82 13.08
N SER A 182 -3.35 -7.58 13.41
CA SER A 182 -4.74 -7.19 13.12
C SER A 182 -5.21 -5.99 13.92
N SER A 183 -4.53 -5.68 15.03
CA SER A 183 -4.78 -4.49 15.82
C SER A 183 -3.50 -3.97 16.44
N ILE A 184 -3.50 -2.69 16.79
CA ILE A 184 -2.38 -2.03 17.45
C ILE A 184 -2.88 -1.22 18.64
N LYS A 185 -2.24 -1.42 19.79
CA LYS A 185 -2.46 -0.61 20.98
C LYS A 185 -1.46 0.54 21.00
N VAL A 186 -1.94 1.75 21.21
CA VAL A 186 -1.12 2.96 21.37
C VAL A 186 -1.44 3.56 22.72
N GLU A 187 -0.44 3.54 23.60
CA GLU A 187 -0.56 4.09 24.95
C GLU A 187 -0.79 5.61 24.95
N PRO A 188 -1.33 6.18 26.04
CA PRO A 188 -1.52 7.62 26.18
C PRO A 188 -0.24 8.41 25.89
N HIS A 189 -0.37 9.53 25.18
CA HIS A 189 0.73 10.43 24.80
C HIS A 189 1.91 9.75 24.09
N ARG A 190 1.69 8.59 23.46
CA ARG A 190 2.71 7.86 22.70
C ARG A 190 2.44 7.89 21.20
N THR A 191 3.50 7.66 20.45
CA THR A 191 3.45 7.41 19.01
C THR A 191 4.02 6.04 18.72
N THR A 192 3.28 5.24 17.96
CA THR A 192 3.73 3.93 17.50
C THR A 192 3.94 3.96 15.99
N GLY A 193 5.04 3.38 15.53
CA GLY A 193 5.39 3.27 14.12
C GLY A 193 5.22 1.86 13.58
N LEU A 194 4.81 1.74 12.32
CA LEU A 194 4.81 0.51 11.55
C LEU A 194 5.59 0.73 10.25
N TYR A 195 6.46 -0.21 9.92
CA TYR A 195 7.24 -0.24 8.69
C TYR A 195 6.89 -1.51 7.93
N VAL A 196 6.31 -1.34 6.74
CA VAL A 196 5.72 -2.44 5.97
C VAL A 196 6.33 -2.45 4.57
N PRO A 197 7.39 -3.26 4.37
CA PRO A 197 7.89 -3.53 3.05
C PRO A 197 6.97 -4.51 2.32
N THR A 198 6.77 -4.22 1.04
CA THR A 198 6.10 -5.08 0.07
C THR A 198 7.03 -5.27 -1.12
N ILE A 199 7.18 -6.51 -1.55
CA ILE A 199 7.96 -6.90 -2.72
C ILE A 199 6.99 -7.45 -3.75
N VAL A 200 7.04 -6.95 -4.98
CA VAL A 200 6.27 -7.44 -6.12
C VAL A 200 7.25 -7.82 -7.21
N CYS A 201 7.40 -9.12 -7.42
CA CYS A 201 8.23 -9.70 -8.46
C CYS A 201 7.34 -10.16 -9.62
N THR A 202 7.82 -9.94 -10.84
CA THR A 202 7.14 -10.39 -12.05
C THR A 202 8.13 -11.05 -12.99
N ASP A 203 7.71 -12.13 -13.65
CA ASP A 203 8.52 -12.80 -14.66
C ASP A 203 7.66 -13.36 -15.79
N VAL A 204 8.20 -13.33 -17.01
CA VAL A 204 7.48 -13.81 -18.20
C VAL A 204 7.64 -15.32 -18.27
N MET A 205 6.51 -16.02 -18.23
CA MET A 205 6.45 -17.47 -18.37
C MET A 205 5.96 -17.82 -19.77
N LYS A 206 6.62 -18.79 -20.41
CA LYS A 206 6.10 -19.42 -21.62
C LYS A 206 5.02 -20.41 -21.20
N LYS A 207 3.88 -20.41 -21.88
CA LYS A 207 2.86 -21.43 -21.68
C LYS A 207 3.46 -22.79 -22.09
N GLY A 208 3.46 -23.73 -21.15
CA GLY A 208 3.95 -25.10 -21.36
C GLY A 208 3.01 -25.93 -22.23
#